data_AF-A0A6G7ZY11-F1
#
_entry.id   AF-A0A6G7ZY11-F1
#
_cell.length_a   1.000
_cell.length_b   1.000
_cell.length_c   1.000
_cell.angle_alpha   90.00
_cell.angle_beta   90.00
_cell.angle_gamma   90.00
#
_symmetry.space_group_name_H-M   'P 1'
#
loop_
_entity.id
_entity.type
_entity.pdbx_description
1 polymer ?
#
loop_
_entity_poly.entity_id
_entity_poly.type
_entity_poly.pdbx_seq_one_letter_code
_entity_poly.pdbx_strand_id
1 'polypeptide(L)'
;MLLDADDLDAALAQGLLDAQPCPGCTADCNARLTAAREERRFALAARTRHRAREARLQRRKAERDAVRQPQSIAATAAADALARALAKAKERRQ
;
A
#
# COMPACT_ATOMS: atom_id res chain seq x y z
N MET A 1 7.50 9.12 -21.43
CA MET A 1 6.09 9.17 -21.88
C MET A 1 5.24 8.77 -20.67
N LEU A 2 4.41 9.66 -20.11
CA LEU A 2 3.72 9.44 -18.83
C LEU A 2 2.63 8.34 -18.87
N LEU A 3 2.34 7.79 -20.05
CA LEU A 3 1.33 6.76 -20.26
C LEU A 3 1.84 5.33 -20.00
N ASP A 4 3.16 5.10 -19.97
CA ASP A 4 3.75 3.75 -19.83
C ASP A 4 3.69 3.18 -18.39
N ALA A 5 3.24 3.96 -17.40
CA ALA A 5 3.28 3.57 -15.99
C ALA A 5 1.90 3.38 -15.33
N ASP A 6 0.80 3.32 -16.11
CA ASP A 6 -0.58 3.34 -15.58
C ASP A 6 -0.84 4.49 -14.58
N ASP A 7 0.00 5.53 -14.63
CA ASP A 7 -0.09 6.68 -13.74
C ASP A 7 -0.97 7.77 -14.36
N LEU A 8 -2.18 7.35 -14.73
CA LEU A 8 -3.27 8.23 -15.14
C LEU A 8 -3.49 9.33 -14.10
N ASP A 9 -3.25 9.03 -12.82
CA ASP A 9 -3.41 9.97 -11.72
C ASP A 9 -2.35 11.10 -11.81
N ALA A 10 -1.08 10.78 -12.08
CA ALA A 10 -0.04 11.77 -12.33
C ALA A 10 -0.23 12.55 -13.64
N ALA A 11 -0.67 11.89 -14.72
CA ALA A 11 -1.00 12.57 -15.98
C ALA A 11 -2.16 13.56 -15.81
N LEU A 12 -3.16 13.22 -15.00
CA LEU A 12 -4.26 14.11 -14.62
C LEU A 12 -3.81 15.26 -13.72
N ALA A 13 -2.85 15.01 -12.81
CA ALA A 13 -2.24 16.05 -11.98
C ALA A 13 -1.33 17.03 -12.77
N GLN A 14 -0.77 16.60 -13.90
CA GLN A 14 0.03 17.42 -14.80
C GLN A 14 -0.81 18.29 -15.77
N GLY A 15 -2.12 18.39 -15.55
CA GLY A 15 -2.95 19.39 -16.21
C GLY A 15 -3.99 18.84 -17.18
N LEU A 16 -4.14 17.51 -17.30
CA LEU A 16 -5.26 16.94 -18.08
C LEU A 16 -6.64 17.31 -17.48
N LEU A 17 -6.73 17.72 -16.21
CA LEU A 17 -7.95 18.23 -15.57
C LEU A 17 -8.08 19.77 -15.60
N ASP A 18 -7.16 20.47 -16.24
CA ASP A 18 -7.12 21.94 -16.24
C ASP A 18 -7.86 22.56 -17.43
N ALA A 19 -8.75 21.80 -18.06
CA ALA A 19 -9.68 22.29 -19.06
C ALA A 19 -10.45 23.50 -18.53
N GLN A 20 -10.23 24.66 -19.13
CA GLN A 20 -10.86 25.91 -18.73
C GLN A 20 -12.30 26.01 -19.26
N PRO A 21 -13.21 26.68 -18.53
CA PRO A 21 -14.52 27.03 -19.06
C PRO A 21 -14.40 27.74 -20.40
N CYS A 22 -15.25 27.38 -21.36
CA CYS A 22 -15.26 28.04 -22.65
C CYS A 22 -16.08 29.33 -22.55
N PRO A 23 -15.54 30.50 -22.93
CA PRO A 23 -16.26 31.76 -22.84
C PRO A 23 -17.47 31.84 -23.78
N GLY A 24 -17.50 31.04 -24.85
CA GLY A 24 -18.64 30.94 -25.77
C GLY A 24 -19.70 29.90 -25.38
N CYS A 25 -19.48 29.12 -24.32
CA CYS A 25 -20.42 28.11 -23.86
C CYS A 25 -21.47 28.70 -22.90
N THR A 26 -22.62 28.04 -22.84
CA THR A 26 -23.68 28.39 -21.88
C THR A 26 -23.21 28.17 -20.44
N ALA A 27 -23.83 28.89 -19.50
CA ALA A 27 -23.54 28.73 -18.07
C ALA A 27 -23.70 27.27 -17.60
N ASP A 28 -24.75 26.58 -18.05
CA ASP A 28 -24.98 25.15 -17.76
C ASP A 28 -23.85 24.24 -18.26
N CYS A 29 -23.33 24.49 -19.47
CA CYS A 29 -22.23 23.72 -20.01
C CYS A 29 -20.96 23.89 -19.16
N ASN A 30 -20.64 25.13 -18.79
CA ASN A 30 -19.50 25.45 -17.95
C ASN A 30 -19.66 24.92 -16.51
N ALA A 31 -20.89 24.91 -15.98
CA ALA A 31 -21.21 24.31 -14.69
C ALA A 31 -20.99 22.79 -14.70
N ARG A 32 -21.45 22.09 -15.75
CA ARG A 32 -21.22 20.64 -15.93
C ARG A 32 -19.74 20.30 -16.05
N LEU A 33 -18.98 21.10 -16.82
CA LEU A 33 -17.53 20.95 -16.92
C LEU A 33 -16.86 21.09 -15.54
N THR A 34 -17.21 22.14 -14.79
CA THR A 34 -16.62 22.39 -13.47
C THR A 34 -16.96 21.28 -12.48
N ALA A 35 -18.22 20.83 -12.45
CA ALA A 35 -18.65 19.73 -11.59
C ALA A 35 -17.90 18.42 -11.89
N ALA A 36 -17.77 18.05 -13.17
CA ALA A 36 -17.04 16.86 -13.58
C ALA A 36 -15.55 16.94 -13.22
N ARG A 37 -14.94 18.12 -13.34
CA ARG A 37 -13.55 18.36 -12.94
C ARG A 37 -13.35 18.15 -11.43
N GLU A 38 -14.22 18.74 -10.62
CA GLU A 38 -14.14 18.61 -9.15
C GLU A 38 -14.41 17.19 -8.67
N GLU A 39 -15.39 16.50 -9.23
CA GLU A 39 -15.66 15.09 -8.94
C GLU A 39 -14.43 14.22 -9.24
N ARG A 40 -13.78 14.46 -10.39
CA ARG A 40 -12.59 13.70 -10.76
C ARG A 40 -11.40 14.03 -9.86
N ARG A 41 -11.18 15.30 -9.49
CA ARG A 41 -10.16 15.70 -8.51
C ARG A 41 -10.36 15.01 -7.16
N PHE A 42 -11.60 14.95 -6.69
CA PHE A 42 -11.95 14.27 -5.45
C PHE A 42 -11.65 12.76 -5.50
N ALA A 43 -12.08 12.09 -6.57
CA ALA A 43 -11.84 10.66 -6.77
C ALA A 43 -10.34 10.32 -6.81
N LEU A 44 -9.54 11.14 -7.51
CA LEU A 44 -8.09 11.00 -7.56
C LEU A 44 -7.44 11.17 -6.18
N ALA A 45 -7.83 12.20 -5.43
CA ALA A 45 -7.32 12.41 -4.07
C ALA A 45 -7.64 11.21 -3.16
N ALA A 46 -8.83 10.61 -3.29
CA ALA A 46 -9.20 9.40 -2.56
C ALA A 46 -8.32 8.20 -2.92
N ARG A 47 -8.07 7.98 -4.23
CA ARG A 47 -7.16 6.94 -4.72
C ARG A 47 -5.74 7.12 -4.18
N THR A 48 -5.21 8.33 -4.22
CA THR A 48 -3.87 8.65 -3.67
C THR A 48 -3.79 8.33 -2.18
N ARG A 49 -4.79 8.71 -1.38
CA ARG A 49 -4.84 8.37 0.06
C ARG A 49 -4.87 6.85 0.29
N HIS A 50 -5.62 6.12 -0.54
CA HIS A 50 -5.69 4.66 -0.47
C HIS A 50 -4.33 4.01 -0.74
N ARG A 51 -3.69 4.34 -1.86
CA ARG A 51 -2.36 3.81 -2.21
C ARG A 51 -1.32 4.14 -1.15
N ALA A 52 -1.33 5.38 -0.63
CA ALA A 52 -0.44 5.77 0.46
C ALA A 52 -0.68 4.95 1.73
N ARG A 53 -1.94 4.61 2.04
CA ARG A 53 -2.29 3.72 3.16
C ARG A 53 -1.79 2.30 2.92
N GLU A 54 -2.00 1.74 1.73
CA GLU A 54 -1.49 0.41 1.39
C GLU A 54 0.04 0.33 1.50
N ALA A 55 0.75 1.31 0.96
CA ALA A 55 2.21 1.39 1.07
C ALA A 55 2.67 1.41 2.55
N ARG A 56 1.98 2.17 3.41
CA ARG A 56 2.25 2.16 4.87
C ARG A 56 2.01 0.79 5.50
N LEU A 57 0.90 0.14 5.16
CA LEU A 57 0.57 -1.18 5.70
C LEU A 57 1.55 -2.25 5.23
N GLN A 58 1.96 -2.19 3.97
CA GLN A 58 2.94 -3.12 3.41
C GLN A 58 4.29 -3.00 4.11
N ARG A 59 4.75 -1.77 4.40
CA ARG A 59 5.97 -1.55 5.20
C ARG A 59 5.85 -2.16 6.59
N ARG A 60 4.76 -1.86 7.31
CA ARG A 60 4.52 -2.42 8.65
C ARG A 60 4.41 -3.94 8.63
N LYS A 61 3.84 -4.53 7.58
CA LYS A 61 3.79 -5.98 7.40
C LYS A 61 5.20 -6.54 7.22
N ALA A 62 6.00 -5.97 6.32
CA ALA A 62 7.37 -6.40 6.09
C ALA A 62 8.23 -6.30 7.38
N GLU A 63 8.11 -5.22 8.15
CA GLU A 63 8.76 -5.07 9.44
C GLU A 63 8.36 -6.17 10.44
N ARG A 64 7.06 -6.46 10.55
CA ARG A 64 6.55 -7.51 11.45
C ARG A 64 7.01 -8.90 11.02
N ASP A 65 7.00 -9.19 9.73
CA ASP A 65 7.43 -10.48 9.19
C ASP A 65 8.94 -10.66 9.41
N ALA A 66 9.74 -9.59 9.25
CA ALA A 66 11.17 -9.57 9.54
C ALA A 66 11.49 -9.76 11.02
N VAL A 67 10.64 -9.31 11.96
CA VAL A 67 10.81 -9.60 13.40
C VAL A 67 10.40 -11.04 13.74
N ARG A 68 9.35 -11.56 13.07
CA ARG A 68 8.82 -12.91 13.34
C ARG A 68 9.77 -14.02 12.87
N GLN A 69 10.43 -13.86 11.72
CA GLN A 69 11.36 -14.89 11.21
C GLN A 69 12.50 -15.23 12.20
N PRO A 70 13.27 -14.27 12.74
CA PRO A 70 14.28 -14.52 13.77
C PRO A 70 13.72 -15.21 15.02
N GLN A 71 12.53 -14.81 15.47
CA GLN A 71 11.88 -15.40 16.64
C GLN A 71 11.47 -16.86 16.39
N SER A 72 10.97 -17.19 15.20
CA SER A 72 10.66 -18.58 14.84
C SER A 72 11.91 -19.47 14.81
N ILE A 73 13.02 -18.99 14.26
CA ILE A 73 14.28 -19.74 14.21
C ILE A 73 14.81 -20.01 15.63
N ALA A 74 14.77 -19.01 16.51
CA ALA A 74 15.17 -19.17 17.91
C ALA A 74 14.28 -20.16 18.67
N ALA A 75 12.96 -20.14 18.43
CA ALA A 75 12.02 -21.06 19.06
C ALA A 75 12.25 -22.52 18.62
N THR A 76 12.50 -22.76 17.34
CA THR A 76 12.83 -24.10 16.83
C THR A 76 14.14 -24.62 17.44
N ALA A 77 15.18 -23.78 17.47
CA ALA A 77 16.48 -24.16 18.06
C ALA A 77 16.37 -24.51 19.56
N ALA A 78 15.56 -23.77 20.31
CA ALA A 78 15.31 -24.05 21.73
C ALA A 78 14.55 -25.37 21.93
N ALA A 79 13.56 -25.66 21.09
CA ALA A 79 12.82 -26.93 21.13
C ALA A 79 13.73 -28.14 20.88
N ASP A 80 14.61 -28.04 19.88
CA ASP A 80 15.58 -29.10 19.57
C ASP A 80 16.59 -29.32 20.70
N ALA A 81 17.06 -28.24 21.33
CA ALA A 81 17.97 -28.32 22.47
C ALA A 81 17.30 -29.02 23.67
N LEU A 82 16.04 -28.70 23.95
CA LEU A 82 15.27 -29.32 25.02
C LEU A 82 14.99 -30.80 24.73
N ALA A 83 14.66 -31.16 23.49
CA ALA A 83 14.48 -32.56 23.08
C ALA A 83 15.76 -33.39 23.30
N ARG A 84 16.93 -32.85 22.92
CA ARG A 84 18.23 -33.50 23.18
C ARG A 84 18.55 -33.62 24.66
N ALA A 85 18.24 -32.60 25.46
CA ALA A 85 18.45 -32.63 26.90
C ALA A 85 17.59 -33.70 27.59
N LEU A 86 16.31 -33.82 27.19
CA LEU A 86 15.40 -34.85 27.69
C LEU A 86 15.84 -36.26 27.30
N ALA A 87 16.32 -36.46 26.07
CA ALA A 87 16.86 -37.76 25.63
C ALA A 87 18.05 -38.20 26.50
N LYS A 88 19.03 -37.31 26.71
CA LYS A 88 20.19 -37.58 27.58
C LYS A 88 19.79 -37.83 29.04
N ALA A 89 18.78 -37.13 29.55
CA ALA A 89 18.29 -37.33 30.91
C ALA A 89 17.61 -38.70 31.07
N LYS A 90 16.92 -39.20 30.02
CA LYS A 90 16.34 -40.55 30.00
C LYS A 90 17.42 -41.64 30.00
N GLU A 91 18.46 -41.50 29.18
CA GLU A 91 19.59 -42.44 29.11
C GLU A 91 20.34 -42.56 30.45
N ARG A 92 20.48 -41.45 31.20
CA ARG A 92 21.15 -41.43 32.51
C ARG A 92 20.33 -42.04 33.66
N ARG A 93 19.04 -42.29 33.43
CA ARG A 93 18.10 -42.77 34.45
C ARG A 93 17.73 -44.26 34.26
N GLN A 94 18.29 -44.88 33.22
CA GLN A 94 18.33 -46.34 33.01
C GLN A 94 19.64 -46.88 33.58
#